data_AF-A0A837ZVP4-F1
#
_entry.id   AF-A0A837ZVP4-F1
#
_cell.length_a   1.000
_cell.length_b   1.000
_cell.length_c   1.000
_cell.angle_alpha   90.00
_cell.angle_beta   90.00
_cell.angle_gamma   90.00
#
_symmetry.space_group_name_H-M   'P 1'
#
loop_
_entity.id
_entity.type
_entity.pdbx_description
1 polymer ?
#
loop_
_entity_poly.entity_id
_entity_poly.type
_entity_poly.pdbx_seq_one_letter_code
_entity_poly.pdbx_strand_id
1 'polypeptide(L)'
;MDDSTARRILGVGPHASLRQARKAYMQRAKMVHPDRYAHAEPPAQREAQRAMAELNEAWRTIRLGPPARPRVDHEPAREPDRAEPPRPRGCEICGHIPANRIDIRSLTGLLLIHRSERYAGVLCRGCGTALWRDVQAQTLTLGWWGVLAVFVNLAVLVNNGSYLRTLSGMEWPTDRVAGTEAPLSEPMPATRKVTARVLPWVATVTAAFVVALLVMLLARNAP
;
A
#
# COMPACT_ATOMS: atom_id res chain seq x y z
N MET A 1 13.29 3.28 -22.26
CA MET A 1 13.61 4.01 -21.02
C MET A 1 15.03 3.63 -20.61
N ASP A 2 15.86 4.57 -20.15
CA ASP A 2 17.19 4.23 -19.61
C ASP A 2 17.12 3.77 -18.13
N ASP A 3 18.17 3.10 -17.63
CA ASP A 3 18.20 2.56 -16.26
C ASP A 3 18.08 3.65 -15.18
N SER A 4 18.65 4.83 -15.41
CA SER A 4 18.59 5.93 -14.43
C SER A 4 17.17 6.47 -14.28
N THR A 5 16.46 6.64 -15.40
CA THR A 5 15.05 7.03 -15.41
C THR A 5 14.17 5.96 -14.79
N ALA A 6 14.41 4.67 -15.10
CA ALA A 6 13.67 3.57 -14.49
C ALA A 6 13.81 3.53 -12.97
N ARG A 7 15.02 3.75 -12.44
CA ARG A 7 15.27 3.79 -10.98
C ARG A 7 14.58 4.97 -10.31
N ARG A 8 14.57 6.12 -10.98
CA ARG A 8 13.88 7.34 -10.54
C ARG A 8 12.37 7.12 -10.42
N ILE A 9 11.75 6.50 -11.43
CA ILE A 9 10.33 6.13 -11.45
C ILE A 9 9.98 5.13 -10.31
N LEU A 10 10.83 4.15 -10.05
CA LEU A 10 10.67 3.23 -8.92
C LEU A 10 10.97 3.89 -7.56
N GLY A 11 11.54 5.09 -7.53
CA GLY A 11 11.93 5.79 -6.31
C GLY A 11 13.12 5.16 -5.58
N VAL A 12 14.01 4.47 -6.29
CA VAL A 12 15.19 3.81 -5.72
C VAL A 12 16.48 4.52 -6.13
N GLY A 13 17.51 4.42 -5.28
CA GLY A 13 18.81 5.02 -5.56
C GLY A 13 19.48 4.43 -6.82
N PRO A 14 20.43 5.17 -7.43
CA PRO A 14 21.13 4.75 -8.65
C PRO A 14 21.85 3.41 -8.49
N HIS A 15 22.30 3.09 -7.27
CA HIS A 15 23.00 1.85 -6.93
C HIS A 15 22.13 0.81 -6.20
N ALA A 16 20.80 0.99 -6.19
CA ALA A 16 19.91 0.05 -5.50
C ALA A 16 20.02 -1.36 -6.09
N SER A 17 20.11 -2.38 -5.23
CA SER A 17 20.17 -3.77 -5.68
C SER A 17 18.87 -4.19 -6.37
N LEU A 18 18.93 -5.22 -7.23
CA LEU A 18 17.73 -5.73 -7.92
C LEU A 18 16.62 -6.14 -6.92
N ARG A 19 17.01 -6.62 -5.73
CA ARG A 19 16.09 -6.97 -4.64
C ARG A 19 15.38 -5.71 -4.08
N GLN A 20 16.12 -4.64 -3.88
CA GLN A 20 15.57 -3.35 -3.44
C GLN A 20 14.64 -2.75 -4.50
N ALA A 21 15.03 -2.78 -5.77
CA ALA A 21 14.19 -2.36 -6.90
C ALA A 21 12.89 -3.17 -7.00
N ARG A 22 12.97 -4.51 -6.89
CA ARG A 22 11.78 -5.37 -6.88
C ARG A 22 10.84 -5.03 -5.74
N LYS A 23 11.38 -4.81 -4.53
CA LYS A 23 10.61 -4.44 -3.34
C LYS A 23 9.89 -3.10 -3.53
N ALA A 24 10.59 -2.09 -4.07
CA ALA A 24 10.01 -0.79 -4.36
C ALA A 24 8.90 -0.88 -5.41
N TYR A 25 9.14 -1.61 -6.51
CA TYR A 25 8.12 -1.90 -7.53
C TYR A 25 6.86 -2.52 -6.90
N MET A 26 7.00 -3.60 -6.12
CA MET A 26 5.84 -4.28 -5.51
C MET A 26 5.06 -3.36 -4.56
N GLN A 27 5.74 -2.55 -3.75
CA GLN A 27 5.07 -1.62 -2.82
C GLN A 27 4.29 -0.55 -3.57
N ARG A 28 4.88 0.05 -4.60
CA ARG A 28 4.27 1.14 -5.37
C ARG A 28 3.13 0.64 -6.26
N ALA A 29 3.33 -0.49 -6.95
CA ALA A 29 2.30 -1.14 -7.75
C ALA A 29 1.04 -1.47 -6.92
N LYS A 30 1.23 -1.95 -5.69
CA LYS A 30 0.12 -2.26 -4.77
C LYS A 30 -0.71 -1.03 -4.37
N MET A 31 -0.07 0.14 -4.27
CA MET A 31 -0.74 1.40 -3.91
C MET A 31 -1.45 2.06 -5.09
N VAL A 32 -0.93 1.90 -6.31
CA VAL A 32 -1.43 2.55 -7.54
C VAL A 32 -2.22 1.57 -8.45
N HIS A 33 -2.49 0.34 -7.98
CA HIS A 33 -3.14 -0.68 -8.81
C HIS A 33 -4.47 -0.21 -9.43
N PRO A 34 -4.70 -0.44 -10.75
CA PRO A 34 -5.92 0.02 -11.45
C PRO A 34 -7.23 -0.39 -10.78
N ASP A 35 -7.29 -1.55 -10.13
CA ASP A 35 -8.48 -2.02 -9.40
C ASP A 35 -8.95 -1.03 -8.32
N ARG A 36 -8.03 -0.25 -7.72
CA ARG A 36 -8.38 0.80 -6.74
C ARG A 36 -9.15 1.97 -7.38
N TYR A 37 -9.08 2.09 -8.70
CA TYR A 37 -9.70 3.13 -9.51
C TYR A 37 -10.91 2.61 -10.29
N ALA A 38 -11.29 1.34 -10.14
CA ALA A 38 -12.41 0.74 -10.88
C ALA A 38 -13.75 1.50 -10.71
N HIS A 39 -13.89 2.29 -9.64
CA HIS A 39 -15.06 3.11 -9.35
C HIS A 39 -14.88 4.60 -9.69
N ALA A 40 -13.70 5.01 -10.15
CA ALA A 40 -13.38 6.40 -10.45
C ALA A 40 -13.87 6.79 -11.85
N GLU A 41 -13.90 8.10 -12.13
CA GLU A 41 -14.23 8.61 -13.46
C GLU A 41 -13.20 8.14 -14.52
N PRO A 42 -13.61 7.99 -15.81
CA PRO A 42 -12.74 7.48 -16.86
C PRO A 42 -11.37 8.17 -17.01
N PRO A 43 -11.22 9.49 -16.81
CA PRO A 43 -9.90 10.14 -16.82
C PRO A 43 -8.95 9.59 -15.74
N ALA A 44 -9.43 9.42 -14.50
CA ALA A 44 -8.63 8.90 -13.39
C ALA A 44 -8.29 7.41 -13.58
N GLN A 45 -9.19 6.62 -14.17
CA GLN A 45 -8.91 5.23 -14.53
C GLN A 45 -7.77 5.13 -15.56
N ARG A 46 -7.83 5.92 -16.63
CA ARG A 46 -6.78 5.96 -17.66
C ARG A 46 -5.45 6.41 -17.10
N GLU A 47 -5.46 7.37 -16.20
CA GLU A 47 -4.26 7.83 -15.53
C GLU A 47 -3.62 6.73 -14.67
N ALA A 48 -4.40 6.04 -13.84
CA ALA A 48 -3.91 4.92 -13.06
C ALA A 48 -3.36 3.77 -13.94
N GLN A 49 -4.00 3.50 -15.07
CA GLN A 49 -3.51 2.53 -16.05
C GLN A 49 -2.16 2.97 -16.66
N ARG A 50 -2.01 4.24 -17.04
CA ARG A 50 -0.74 4.81 -17.53
C ARG A 50 0.36 4.73 -16.47
N ALA A 51 0.04 5.13 -15.24
CA ALA A 51 0.93 5.07 -14.09
C ALA A 51 1.43 3.63 -13.83
N MET A 52 0.53 2.64 -13.89
CA MET A 52 0.89 1.23 -13.75
C MET A 52 1.75 0.73 -14.91
N ALA A 53 1.42 1.11 -16.15
CA ALA A 53 2.21 0.76 -17.33
C ALA A 53 3.64 1.32 -17.24
N GLU A 54 3.79 2.56 -16.78
CA GLU A 54 5.10 3.20 -16.57
C GLU A 54 5.92 2.49 -15.49
N LEU A 55 5.31 2.13 -14.35
CA LEU A 55 5.95 1.32 -13.31
C LEU A 55 6.40 -0.06 -13.83
N ASN A 56 5.57 -0.70 -14.65
CA ASN A 56 5.89 -1.99 -15.26
C ASN A 56 7.07 -1.90 -16.24
N GLU A 57 7.13 -0.84 -17.04
CA GLU A 57 8.25 -0.62 -17.99
C GLU A 57 9.55 -0.27 -17.27
N ALA A 58 9.49 0.54 -16.20
CA ALA A 58 10.64 0.81 -15.35
C ALA A 58 11.18 -0.47 -14.70
N TRP A 59 10.29 -1.31 -14.15
CA TRP A 59 10.69 -2.61 -13.60
C TRP A 59 11.29 -3.53 -14.66
N ARG A 60 10.70 -3.57 -15.86
CA ARG A 60 11.22 -4.36 -17.00
C ARG A 60 12.64 -3.94 -17.35
N THR A 61 12.89 -2.64 -17.44
CA THR A 61 14.22 -2.07 -17.75
C THR A 61 15.27 -2.51 -16.73
N ILE A 62 15.00 -2.34 -15.44
CA ILE A 62 15.94 -2.73 -14.36
C ILE A 62 16.13 -4.25 -14.31
N ARG A 63 15.06 -5.02 -14.54
CA ARG A 63 15.10 -6.49 -14.50
C ARG A 63 15.95 -7.09 -15.61
N LEU A 64 15.90 -6.51 -16.81
CA LEU A 64 16.68 -6.99 -17.96
C LEU A 64 18.17 -6.61 -17.83
N GLY A 65 18.48 -5.52 -17.13
CA GLY A 65 19.84 -5.01 -16.97
C GLY A 65 20.44 -4.48 -18.28
N PRO A 66 21.62 -3.86 -18.24
CA PRO A 66 22.35 -3.52 -19.45
C PRO A 66 22.75 -4.80 -20.21
N PRO A 67 22.89 -4.76 -21.55
CA PRO A 67 23.42 -5.88 -22.32
C PRO A 67 24.78 -6.32 -21.74
N ALA A 68 25.00 -7.63 -21.67
CA ALA A 68 26.15 -8.23 -21.01
C ALA A 68 27.47 -7.65 -21.56
N ARG A 69 28.20 -6.90 -20.73
CA ARG A 69 29.62 -6.61 -20.97
C ARG A 69 30.44 -7.85 -20.58
N PRO A 70 31.61 -8.10 -21.21
CA PRO A 70 32.50 -9.19 -20.82
C PRO A 70 32.74 -9.15 -19.31
N ARG A 71 32.61 -10.30 -18.65
CA ARG A 71 32.80 -10.43 -17.21
C ARG A 71 34.25 -10.07 -16.87
N VAL A 72 34.43 -8.98 -16.14
CA VAL A 72 35.63 -8.75 -15.33
C VAL A 72 35.26 -9.23 -13.93
N ASP A 73 36.05 -10.15 -13.39
CA ASP A 73 35.83 -10.74 -12.08
C ASP A 73 36.00 -9.67 -10.99
N HIS A 74 34.88 -9.09 -10.55
CA HIS A 74 34.84 -8.20 -9.40
C HIS A 74 34.26 -8.96 -8.20
N GLU A 75 35.06 -9.03 -7.14
CA GLU A 75 34.71 -9.59 -5.84
C GLU A 75 33.45 -8.91 -5.28
N PRO A 76 32.50 -9.65 -4.67
CA PRO A 76 31.23 -9.08 -4.21
C PRO A 76 31.47 -8.06 -3.10
N ALA A 77 31.33 -6.78 -3.46
CA ALA A 77 31.40 -5.67 -2.52
C ALA A 77 30.34 -5.84 -1.42
N ARG A 78 30.80 -5.77 -0.17
CA ARG A 78 29.98 -5.75 1.05
C ARG A 78 28.99 -4.59 0.97
N GLU A 79 27.70 -4.88 1.01
CA GLU A 79 26.61 -3.92 0.84
C GLU A 79 26.67 -2.85 1.96
N PRO A 80 26.89 -1.55 1.64
CA PRO A 80 26.82 -0.52 2.66
C PRO A 80 25.38 -0.44 3.16
N ASP A 81 25.27 -0.68 4.47
CA ASP A 81 24.04 -0.62 5.23
C ASP A 81 23.45 0.81 5.11
N ARG A 82 22.21 0.88 4.61
CA ARG A 82 21.32 2.06 4.56
C ARG A 82 21.76 3.24 3.69
N ALA A 83 21.59 3.10 2.37
CA ALA A 83 21.24 4.28 1.56
C ALA A 83 19.84 4.75 1.99
N GLU A 84 19.78 5.82 2.80
CA GLU A 84 18.54 6.54 3.14
C GLU A 84 17.80 6.83 1.82
N PRO A 85 16.55 6.37 1.63
CA PRO A 85 15.79 6.72 0.44
C PRO A 85 15.71 8.26 0.37
N PRO A 86 15.83 8.87 -0.83
CA PRO A 86 15.73 10.32 -0.96
C PRO A 86 14.46 10.79 -0.26
N ARG A 87 14.59 11.78 0.64
CA ARG A 87 13.45 12.31 1.40
C ARG A 87 12.35 12.68 0.40
N PRO A 88 11.15 12.08 0.49
CA PRO A 88 10.12 12.34 -0.50
C PRO A 88 9.75 13.82 -0.43
N ARG A 89 9.91 14.49 -1.57
CA ARG A 89 9.67 15.93 -1.73
C ARG A 89 8.17 16.28 -1.70
N GLY A 90 7.29 15.29 -1.67
CA GLY A 90 5.83 15.40 -1.58
C GLY A 90 5.22 14.00 -1.53
N CYS A 91 3.91 13.88 -1.73
CA CYS A 91 3.21 12.60 -1.79
C CYS A 91 3.83 11.65 -2.82
N GLU A 92 4.14 10.41 -2.44
CA GLU A 92 4.73 9.41 -3.33
C GLU A 92 3.79 9.00 -4.48
N ILE A 93 2.48 9.23 -4.33
CA ILE A 93 1.46 8.87 -5.33
C ILE A 93 1.14 10.04 -6.27
N CYS A 94 0.99 11.27 -5.76
CA CYS A 94 0.57 12.42 -6.57
C CYS A 94 1.49 13.66 -6.49
N GLY A 95 2.59 13.61 -5.75
CA GLY A 95 3.56 14.70 -5.62
C GLY A 95 3.10 15.91 -4.81
N HIS A 96 1.87 15.92 -4.30
CA HIS A 96 1.33 17.04 -3.55
C HIS A 96 1.78 17.10 -2.08
N ILE A 97 1.76 18.30 -1.51
CA ILE A 97 2.04 18.61 -0.11
C ILE A 97 0.82 19.29 0.56
N PRO A 98 0.66 19.19 1.90
CA PRO A 98 1.49 18.45 2.84
C PRO A 98 1.33 16.93 2.71
N ALA A 99 2.41 16.20 2.98
CA ALA A 99 2.44 14.75 2.97
C ALA A 99 3.17 14.21 4.20
N ASN A 100 2.69 13.08 4.73
CA ASN A 100 3.26 12.48 5.94
C ASN A 100 3.49 10.98 5.76
N ARG A 101 4.47 10.43 6.49
CA ARG A 101 4.76 9.01 6.50
C ARG A 101 3.59 8.25 7.14
N ILE A 102 3.05 7.30 6.39
CA ILE A 102 2.07 6.35 6.88
C ILE A 102 2.63 4.93 6.85
N ASP A 103 2.12 4.09 7.75
CA ASP A 103 2.42 2.66 7.80
C ASP A 103 1.17 1.89 8.24
N ILE A 104 0.27 1.70 7.30
CA ILE A 104 -0.98 0.96 7.53
C ILE A 104 -0.80 -0.48 7.09
N ARG A 105 -1.58 -1.39 7.67
CA ARG A 105 -1.53 -2.82 7.35
C ARG A 105 -2.91 -3.35 7.00
N SER A 106 -2.97 -4.26 6.02
CA SER A 106 -4.12 -5.15 5.88
C SER A 106 -3.84 -6.46 6.62
N LEU A 107 -4.92 -7.09 7.07
CA LEU A 107 -4.90 -8.44 7.61
C LEU A 107 -5.95 -9.30 6.90
N THR A 108 -5.53 -10.47 6.45
CA THR A 108 -6.41 -11.54 6.00
C THR A 108 -6.29 -12.69 6.99
N GLY A 109 -7.37 -12.95 7.71
CA GLY A 109 -7.51 -14.12 8.56
C GLY A 109 -7.76 -15.36 7.71
N LEU A 110 -7.02 -16.42 8.01
CA LEU A 110 -7.27 -17.78 7.55
C LEU A 110 -7.46 -18.63 8.82
N LEU A 111 -8.21 -19.72 8.76
CA LEU A 111 -8.66 -20.48 9.94
C LEU A 111 -7.63 -20.58 11.09
N LEU A 112 -6.37 -20.91 10.76
CA LEU A 112 -5.28 -21.07 11.72
C LEU A 112 -4.16 -20.01 11.64
N ILE A 113 -4.02 -19.32 10.50
CA ILE A 113 -2.91 -18.40 10.23
C ILE A 113 -3.45 -17.06 9.74
N HIS A 114 -2.60 -16.03 9.70
CA HIS A 114 -2.98 -14.78 9.06
C HIS A 114 -1.91 -14.33 8.07
N ARG A 115 -2.34 -13.61 7.03
CA ARG A 115 -1.45 -12.88 6.14
C ARG A 115 -1.57 -11.40 6.48
N SER A 116 -0.46 -10.78 6.88
CA SER A 116 -0.40 -9.33 7.05
C SER A 116 0.35 -8.72 5.89
N GLU A 117 -0.20 -7.65 5.32
CA GLU A 117 0.50 -6.89 4.30
C GLU A 117 0.66 -5.44 4.71
N ARG A 118 1.88 -4.96 4.60
CA ARG A 118 2.23 -3.58 4.91
C ARG A 118 2.01 -2.67 3.71
N TYR A 119 1.56 -1.45 3.98
CA TYR A 119 1.45 -0.33 3.04
C TYR A 119 2.13 0.87 3.70
N ALA A 120 3.38 1.13 3.32
CA ALA A 120 4.17 2.20 3.88
C ALA A 120 4.63 3.16 2.78
N GLY A 121 4.54 4.46 3.05
CA GLY A 121 4.92 5.52 2.13
C GLY A 121 4.60 6.91 2.70
N VAL A 122 5.11 7.96 2.08
CA VAL A 122 4.79 9.35 2.43
C VAL A 122 3.65 9.83 1.54
N LEU A 123 2.46 10.00 2.12
CA LEU A 123 1.23 10.31 1.38
C LEU A 123 0.59 11.61 1.88
N CYS A 124 -0.02 12.36 0.97
CA CYS A 124 -0.89 13.48 1.32
C CYS A 124 -2.21 12.99 1.92
N ARG A 125 -2.99 13.93 2.50
CA ARG A 125 -4.31 13.63 3.08
C ARG A 125 -5.24 12.90 2.10
N GLY A 126 -5.31 13.32 0.85
CA GLY A 126 -6.19 12.73 -0.17
C GLY A 126 -5.83 11.27 -0.47
N CYS A 127 -4.61 11.03 -0.98
CA CYS A 127 -4.12 9.69 -1.29
C CYS A 127 -4.14 8.76 -0.07
N GLY A 128 -3.67 9.26 1.08
CA GLY A 128 -3.64 8.48 2.32
C GLY A 128 -5.03 8.08 2.79
N THR A 129 -6.02 8.98 2.71
CA THR A 129 -7.40 8.68 3.12
C THR A 129 -8.06 7.67 2.18
N ALA A 130 -7.84 7.81 0.86
CA ALA A 130 -8.37 6.86 -0.12
C ALA A 130 -7.79 5.45 0.10
N LEU A 131 -6.46 5.35 0.25
CA LEU A 131 -5.78 4.09 0.53
C LEU A 131 -6.22 3.49 1.88
N TRP A 132 -6.32 4.31 2.93
CA TRP A 132 -6.79 3.88 4.24
C TRP A 132 -8.20 3.28 4.16
N ARG A 133 -9.15 3.93 3.47
CA ARG A 133 -10.52 3.43 3.34
C ARG A 133 -10.58 2.05 2.69
N ASP A 134 -9.77 1.82 1.66
CA ASP A 134 -9.72 0.52 1.00
C ASP A 134 -9.08 -0.56 1.87
N VAL A 135 -7.93 -0.26 2.47
CA VAL A 135 -7.21 -1.19 3.35
C VAL A 135 -8.06 -1.52 4.58
N GLN A 136 -8.74 -0.52 5.15
CA GLN A 136 -9.60 -0.67 6.31
C GLN A 136 -10.83 -1.53 5.99
N ALA A 137 -11.46 -1.31 4.84
CA ALA A 137 -12.57 -2.12 4.37
C ALA A 137 -12.14 -3.57 4.12
N GLN A 138 -11.02 -3.78 3.42
CA GLN A 138 -10.47 -5.13 3.20
C GLN A 138 -10.19 -5.85 4.52
N THR A 139 -9.61 -5.16 5.50
CA THR A 139 -9.28 -5.72 6.82
C THR A 139 -10.53 -6.11 7.62
N LEU A 140 -11.58 -5.29 7.57
CA LEU A 140 -12.87 -5.60 8.19
C LEU A 140 -13.67 -6.68 7.44
N THR A 141 -13.37 -6.92 6.16
CA THR A 141 -14.00 -8.00 5.39
C THR A 141 -13.25 -9.32 5.55
N LEU A 142 -11.92 -9.30 5.61
CA LEU A 142 -11.09 -10.51 5.52
C LEU A 142 -10.38 -10.89 6.82
N GLY A 143 -10.32 -10.01 7.82
CA GLY A 143 -9.53 -10.24 9.04
C GLY A 143 -10.14 -11.24 10.04
N TRP A 144 -11.44 -11.51 9.96
CA TRP A 144 -12.19 -12.24 10.99
C TRP A 144 -12.15 -13.77 10.89
N TRP A 145 -11.72 -14.31 9.75
CA TRP A 145 -11.90 -15.74 9.42
C TRP A 145 -10.88 -16.68 10.06
N GLY A 146 -10.07 -16.20 11.01
CA GLY A 146 -9.07 -17.00 11.73
C GLY A 146 -9.15 -16.78 13.23
N VAL A 147 -9.05 -17.85 14.02
CA VAL A 147 -9.24 -17.80 15.48
C VAL A 147 -8.23 -16.86 16.15
N LEU A 148 -6.94 -17.07 15.87
CA LEU A 148 -5.87 -16.19 16.35
C LEU A 148 -5.86 -14.83 15.63
N ALA A 149 -6.35 -14.81 14.38
CA ALA A 149 -6.36 -13.61 13.55
C ALA A 149 -7.28 -12.52 14.12
N VAL A 150 -8.35 -12.87 14.85
CA VAL A 150 -9.27 -11.89 15.47
C VAL A 150 -8.51 -10.88 16.34
N PHE A 151 -7.63 -11.35 17.22
CA PHE A 151 -6.87 -10.46 18.13
C PHE A 151 -5.88 -9.58 17.35
N VAL A 152 -5.16 -10.17 16.39
CA VAL A 152 -4.24 -9.42 15.52
C VAL A 152 -5.02 -8.40 14.68
N ASN A 153 -6.22 -8.75 14.23
CA ASN A 153 -7.09 -7.87 13.46
C ASN A 153 -7.43 -6.64 14.29
N LEU A 154 -7.93 -6.81 15.51
CA LEU A 154 -8.23 -5.71 16.42
C LEU A 154 -7.03 -4.76 16.60
N ALA A 155 -5.82 -5.31 16.85
CA ALA A 155 -4.61 -4.50 16.97
C ALA A 155 -4.29 -3.72 15.68
N VAL A 156 -4.45 -4.35 14.50
CA VAL A 156 -4.27 -3.71 13.19
C VAL A 156 -5.30 -2.60 12.98
N LEU A 157 -6.59 -2.82 13.31
CA LEU A 157 -7.65 -1.82 13.20
C LEU A 157 -7.32 -0.57 14.04
N VAL A 158 -6.86 -0.78 15.28
CA VAL A 158 -6.46 0.31 16.19
C VAL A 158 -5.24 1.06 15.65
N ASN A 159 -4.20 0.36 15.22
CA ASN A 159 -2.99 0.95 14.63
C ASN A 159 -3.34 1.78 13.38
N ASN A 160 -4.12 1.22 12.46
CA ASN A 160 -4.58 1.93 11.26
C ASN A 160 -5.40 3.18 11.61
N GLY A 161 -6.19 3.15 12.69
CA GLY A 161 -6.95 4.30 13.18
C GLY A 161 -6.08 5.46 13.66
N SER A 162 -4.88 5.19 14.18
CA SER A 162 -3.92 6.25 14.55
C SER A 162 -3.42 7.02 13.31
N TYR A 163 -3.10 6.31 12.22
CA TYR A 163 -2.72 6.93 10.95
C TYR A 163 -3.86 7.70 10.32
N LEU A 164 -5.12 7.25 10.45
CA LEU A 164 -6.26 8.06 10.02
C LEU A 164 -6.32 9.38 10.78
N ARG A 165 -6.15 9.37 12.11
CA ARG A 165 -6.13 10.62 12.90
C ARG A 165 -5.05 11.57 12.41
N THR A 166 -3.86 11.07 12.13
CA THR A 166 -2.77 11.86 11.52
C THR A 166 -3.18 12.42 10.16
N LEU A 167 -3.76 11.62 9.28
CA LEU A 167 -4.23 12.06 7.95
C LEU A 167 -5.35 13.11 8.05
N SER A 168 -6.31 12.92 8.95
CA SER A 168 -7.43 13.83 9.16
C SER A 168 -7.01 15.20 9.72
N GLY A 169 -5.92 15.25 10.47
CA GLY A 169 -5.34 16.50 10.98
C GLY A 169 -4.52 17.30 9.98
N MET A 170 -4.19 16.72 8.81
CA MET A 170 -3.48 17.45 7.76
C MET A 170 -4.42 18.37 6.96
N GLU A 171 -3.87 19.43 6.39
CA GLU A 171 -4.57 20.23 5.39
C GLU A 171 -4.81 19.43 4.10
N TRP A 172 -5.80 19.83 3.31
CA TRP A 172 -6.03 19.22 2.01
C TRP A 172 -4.90 19.64 1.04
N PRO A 173 -4.31 18.72 0.26
CA PRO A 173 -3.21 19.05 -0.64
C PRO A 173 -3.65 19.99 -1.77
N THR A 174 -2.98 21.13 -1.88
CA THR A 174 -3.17 22.11 -2.98
C THR A 174 -1.95 22.24 -3.86
N ASP A 175 -0.75 22.18 -3.27
CA ASP A 175 0.49 22.45 -4.01
C ASP A 175 1.21 21.15 -4.36
N ARG A 176 1.75 21.09 -5.58
CA ARG A 176 2.60 20.00 -6.07
C ARG A 176 4.05 20.43 -6.06
N VAL A 177 4.93 19.58 -5.52
CA VAL A 177 6.36 19.91 -5.48
C VAL A 177 7.01 19.71 -6.84
N ALA A 178 7.57 20.80 -7.36
CA ALA A 178 8.21 20.83 -8.66
C ALA A 178 9.31 19.75 -8.79
N GLY A 179 9.29 19.04 -9.92
CA GLY A 179 10.24 17.97 -10.20
C GLY A 179 10.01 16.67 -9.40
N THR A 180 8.90 16.51 -8.68
CA THR A 180 8.56 15.25 -8.02
C THR A 180 8.03 14.22 -9.02
N GLU A 181 8.71 13.09 -9.13
CA GLU A 181 8.24 11.93 -9.88
C GLU A 181 7.18 11.18 -9.07
N ALA A 182 5.93 11.47 -9.40
CA ALA A 182 4.77 10.82 -8.80
C ALA A 182 3.93 10.18 -9.93
N PRO A 183 3.41 8.95 -9.74
CA PRO A 183 2.71 8.24 -10.80
C PRO A 183 1.40 8.93 -11.24
N LEU A 184 0.79 9.74 -10.37
CA LEU A 184 -0.43 10.49 -10.68
C LEU A 184 -0.15 12.00 -10.70
N SER A 185 -0.93 12.71 -11.51
CA SER A 185 -1.04 14.16 -11.54
C SER A 185 -1.82 14.68 -10.34
N GLU A 186 -2.95 14.03 -10.04
CA GLU A 186 -3.90 14.43 -8.99
C GLU A 186 -3.93 13.45 -7.80
N PRO A 187 -4.38 13.90 -6.61
CA PRO A 187 -4.66 13.00 -5.50
C PRO A 187 -5.62 11.87 -5.89
N MET A 188 -5.46 10.70 -5.26
CA MET A 188 -6.33 9.56 -5.54
C MET A 188 -7.81 9.94 -5.38
N PRO A 189 -8.70 9.46 -6.26
CA PRO A 189 -10.12 9.73 -6.18
C PRO A 189 -10.66 9.25 -4.83
N ALA A 190 -11.58 10.02 -4.26
CA ALA A 190 -12.17 9.69 -2.98
C ALA A 190 -12.96 8.37 -3.08
N THR A 191 -12.50 7.33 -2.39
CA THR A 191 -13.23 6.07 -2.30
C THR A 191 -14.38 6.18 -1.30
N ARG A 192 -15.42 5.33 -1.45
CA ARG A 192 -16.55 5.32 -0.50
C ARG A 192 -16.04 5.11 0.93
N LYS A 193 -16.61 5.86 1.88
CA LYS A 193 -16.34 5.68 3.32
C LYS A 193 -16.57 4.22 3.70
N VAL A 194 -15.78 3.71 4.63
CA VAL A 194 -15.89 2.32 5.13
C VAL A 194 -17.32 2.03 5.60
N THR A 195 -17.94 2.99 6.28
CA THR A 195 -19.32 2.89 6.77
C THR A 195 -20.36 2.74 5.66
N ALA A 196 -20.06 3.23 4.45
CA ALA A 196 -20.95 3.14 3.28
C ALA A 196 -20.68 1.89 2.42
N ARG A 197 -19.81 0.97 2.86
CA ARG A 197 -19.56 -0.31 2.18
C ARG A 197 -20.27 -1.43 2.93
N VAL A 198 -21.08 -2.22 2.23
CA VAL A 198 -21.88 -3.30 2.83
C VAL A 198 -21.01 -4.46 3.32
N LEU A 199 -20.02 -4.86 2.52
CA LEU A 199 -19.25 -6.09 2.74
C LEU A 199 -18.47 -6.13 4.08
N PRO A 200 -17.79 -5.05 4.53
CA PRO A 200 -17.17 -4.98 5.85
C PRO A 200 -18.15 -5.25 7.01
N TRP A 201 -19.36 -4.72 6.94
CA TRP A 201 -20.36 -4.88 7.99
C TRP A 201 -20.95 -6.28 8.01
N VAL A 202 -21.30 -6.81 6.83
CA VAL A 202 -21.78 -8.20 6.71
C VAL A 202 -20.75 -9.16 7.30
N ALA A 203 -19.48 -9.05 6.91
CA ALA A 203 -18.42 -9.91 7.44
C ALA A 203 -18.25 -9.78 8.97
N THR A 204 -18.29 -8.55 9.50
CA THR A 204 -18.14 -8.30 10.94
C THR A 204 -19.32 -8.87 11.75
N VAL A 205 -20.55 -8.69 11.27
CA VAL A 205 -21.76 -9.23 11.91
C VAL A 205 -21.76 -10.76 11.85
N THR A 206 -21.42 -11.34 10.70
CA THR A 206 -21.31 -12.81 10.56
C THR A 206 -20.27 -13.38 11.52
N ALA A 207 -19.10 -12.77 11.62
CA ALA A 207 -18.07 -13.20 12.56
C ALA A 207 -18.53 -13.12 14.02
N ALA A 208 -19.16 -12.00 14.40
CA ALA A 208 -19.70 -11.83 15.75
C ALA A 208 -20.79 -12.88 16.08
N PHE A 209 -21.68 -13.17 15.13
CA PHE A 209 -22.71 -14.20 15.28
C PHE A 209 -22.11 -15.60 15.45
N VAL A 210 -21.12 -15.97 14.63
CA VAL A 210 -20.42 -17.27 14.75
C VAL A 210 -19.74 -17.40 16.12
N VAL A 211 -19.06 -16.35 16.58
CA VAL A 211 -18.43 -16.34 17.92
C VAL A 211 -19.48 -16.49 19.01
N ALA A 212 -20.58 -15.74 18.95
CA ALA A 212 -21.66 -15.85 19.94
C ALA A 212 -22.30 -17.25 19.96
N LEU A 213 -22.52 -17.86 18.80
CA LEU A 213 -23.03 -19.23 18.69
C LEU A 213 -22.06 -20.25 19.30
N LEU A 214 -20.76 -20.13 19.01
CA LEU A 214 -19.73 -21.00 19.59
C LEU A 214 -19.68 -20.87 21.12
N VAL A 215 -19.72 -19.65 21.64
CA VAL A 215 -19.77 -19.41 23.10
C VAL A 215 -21.02 -20.02 23.71
N MET A 216 -22.19 -19.87 23.09
CA MET A 216 -23.44 -20.46 23.58
C MET A 216 -23.37 -22.00 23.59
N LEU A 217 -22.84 -22.62 22.53
CA LEU A 217 -22.68 -24.07 22.46
C LEU A 217 -21.70 -24.60 23.51
N LEU A 218 -20.58 -23.90 23.73
CA LEU A 218 -19.62 -24.25 24.77
C LEU A 218 -20.22 -24.12 26.17
N ALA A 219 -20.99 -23.05 26.43
CA ALA A 219 -21.67 -22.85 27.71
C ALA A 219 -22.75 -23.90 28.00
N ARG A 220 -23.48 -24.36 26.98
CA ARG A 220 -24.47 -25.44 27.11
C ARG A 220 -23.85 -26.80 27.42
N ASN A 221 -22.64 -27.03 26.93
CA ASN A 221 -21.92 -28.29 27.08
C ASN A 221 -20.89 -28.26 28.23
N ALA A 222 -20.87 -27.18 29.02
CA ALA A 222 -20.05 -27.11 30.22
C ALA A 222 -20.64 -28.07 31.29
N PRO A 223 -19.85 -29.02 31.81
CA PRO A 223 -20.30 -30.00 32.80
C PRO A 223 -20.60 -29.38 34.18
#